data_AF-A0A1G9XKU3-F1
#
_entry.id   AF-A0A1G9XKU3-F1
#
_cell.length_a   1.000
_cell.length_b   1.000
_cell.length_c   1.000
_cell.angle_alpha   90.00
_cell.angle_beta   90.00
_cell.angle_gamma   90.00
#
_symmetry.space_group_name_H-M   'P 1'
#
loop_
_entity.id
_entity.type
_entity.pdbx_description
1 polymer ?
#
loop_
_entity_poly.entity_id
_entity_poly.type
_entity_poly.pdbx_seq_one_letter_code
_entity_poly.pdbx_strand_id
1 'polypeptide(L)'
;MIPGEYQLQEGDIELCAGRERISVDVANTGDRPIQIGSHYHFAEANPALVFDRDKTRGYRLDVAAGTAIRFEPGQTREVTLIPYVGKREIYGFRGDVMGALEGDAK
;
A
#
# COMPACT_ATOMS: atom_id res chain seq x y z
N MET A 1 -11.69 -21.44 -34.32
CA MET A 1 -12.42 -21.28 -33.04
C MET A 1 -11.58 -21.94 -31.97
N ILE A 2 -11.11 -21.16 -30.98
CA ILE A 2 -10.26 -21.65 -29.89
C ILE A 2 -11.11 -21.56 -28.61
N PRO A 3 -11.59 -22.69 -28.06
CA PRO A 3 -12.35 -22.69 -26.82
C PRO A 3 -11.56 -22.05 -25.68
N GLY A 4 -12.14 -21.02 -25.04
CA GLY A 4 -11.52 -20.31 -23.92
C GLY A 4 -10.57 -19.17 -24.33
N GLU A 5 -10.50 -18.78 -25.60
CA GLU A 5 -9.75 -17.59 -26.00
C GLU A 5 -10.39 -16.31 -25.42
N TYR A 6 -9.54 -15.40 -24.95
CA TYR A 6 -9.94 -14.03 -24.62
C TYR A 6 -9.55 -13.11 -25.77
N GLN A 7 -10.51 -12.31 -26.23
CA GLN A 7 -10.27 -11.22 -27.18
C GLN A 7 -10.32 -9.92 -26.38
N LEU A 8 -9.15 -9.47 -25.91
CA LEU A 8 -9.06 -8.28 -25.08
C LEU A 8 -9.11 -7.02 -25.95
N GLN A 9 -9.74 -5.97 -25.43
CA GLN A 9 -9.65 -4.66 -26.07
C GLN A 9 -8.24 -4.09 -25.90
N GLU A 10 -7.79 -3.34 -26.89
CA GLU A 10 -6.54 -2.57 -26.79
C GLU A 10 -6.70 -1.43 -25.77
N GLY A 11 -5.60 -1.07 -25.13
CA GLY A 11 -5.54 0.05 -24.17
C GLY A 11 -5.13 -0.40 -22.76
N ASP A 12 -5.05 0.60 -21.87
CA ASP A 12 -4.66 0.42 -20.48
C ASP A 12 -5.85 0.65 -19.54
N ILE A 13 -5.87 -0.08 -18.42
CA ILE A 13 -6.84 0.15 -17.34
C ILE A 13 -6.19 1.06 -16.31
N GLU A 14 -6.68 2.31 -16.21
CA GLU A 14 -6.25 3.21 -15.15
C GLU A 14 -6.70 2.70 -13.78
N LEU A 15 -5.73 2.50 -12.88
CA LEU A 15 -5.99 2.07 -11.51
C LEU A 15 -6.07 3.28 -10.59
N CYS A 16 -6.96 3.19 -9.59
CA CYS A 16 -7.07 4.20 -8.54
C CYS A 16 -7.22 5.64 -9.09
N ALA A 17 -7.99 5.79 -10.17
CA ALA A 17 -8.22 7.09 -10.81
C ALA A 17 -8.76 8.12 -9.79
N GLY A 18 -8.24 9.35 -9.87
CA GLY A 18 -8.65 10.47 -9.02
C GLY A 18 -8.27 10.37 -7.54
N ARG A 19 -7.47 9.38 -7.13
CA ARG A 19 -6.98 9.29 -5.73
C ARG A 19 -5.80 10.21 -5.50
N GLU A 20 -5.78 10.83 -4.32
CA GLU A 20 -4.62 11.58 -3.83
C GLU A 20 -3.44 10.63 -3.62
N ARG A 21 -2.27 11.02 -4.12
CA ARG A 21 -1.04 10.23 -4.05
C ARG A 21 0.02 10.96 -3.25
N ILE A 22 0.69 10.21 -2.40
CA ILE A 22 1.89 10.69 -1.71
C ILE A 22 3.07 9.80 -2.07
N SER A 23 4.25 10.40 -2.26
CA SER A 23 5.52 9.69 -2.34
C SER A 23 6.21 9.67 -0.99
N VAL A 24 6.81 8.53 -0.66
CA VAL A 24 7.52 8.28 0.59
C VAL A 24 8.77 7.44 0.31
N ASP A 25 9.91 7.90 0.77
CA ASP A 25 11.14 7.12 0.79
C ASP A 25 11.11 6.09 1.93
N VAL A 26 11.38 4.84 1.59
CA VAL A 26 11.33 3.71 2.52
C VAL A 26 12.65 2.96 2.48
N ALA A 27 13.31 2.87 3.64
CA ALA A 27 14.57 2.15 3.80
C ALA A 27 14.38 0.88 4.64
N ASN A 28 14.88 -0.26 4.17
CA ASN A 28 14.95 -1.48 4.98
C ASN A 28 16.28 -1.55 5.72
N THR A 29 16.27 -1.27 7.02
CA THR A 29 17.46 -1.35 7.90
C THR A 29 17.65 -2.73 8.52
N GLY A 30 16.77 -3.69 8.21
CA GLY A 30 16.87 -5.07 8.67
C GLY A 30 17.86 -5.88 7.84
N ASP A 31 18.15 -7.08 8.34
CA ASP A 31 19.02 -8.09 7.71
C ASP A 31 18.26 -9.07 6.81
N ARG A 32 16.93 -8.93 6.73
CA ARG A 32 16.03 -9.80 5.98
C ARG A 32 15.17 -9.01 5.00
N PRO A 33 14.83 -9.60 3.86
CA PRO A 33 13.93 -8.96 2.90
C PRO A 33 12.52 -8.81 3.48
N ILE A 34 11.87 -7.72 3.13
CA ILE A 34 10.50 -7.39 3.57
C ILE A 34 9.64 -7.14 2.34
N GLN A 35 8.44 -7.72 2.30
CA GLN A 35 7.50 -7.54 1.20
C GLN A 35 6.15 -7.08 1.74
N ILE A 36 5.62 -5.99 1.19
CA ILE A 36 4.37 -5.36 1.64
C ILE A 36 3.34 -5.44 0.51
N GLY A 37 2.16 -5.98 0.82
CA GLY A 37 1.06 -6.16 -0.13
C GLY A 37 0.26 -4.89 -0.40
N SER A 38 -0.46 -4.88 -1.52
CA SER A 38 -1.29 -3.78 -2.03
C SER A 38 -2.26 -3.14 -1.04
N HIS A 39 -2.81 -3.92 -0.11
CA HIS A 39 -3.84 -3.50 0.86
C HIS A 39 -3.39 -3.70 2.32
N TYR A 40 -2.08 -3.67 2.57
CA TYR A 40 -1.57 -3.61 3.94
C TYR A 40 -1.59 -2.16 4.42
N HIS A 41 -1.99 -1.89 5.67
CA HIS A 41 -1.92 -0.54 6.22
C HIS A 41 -0.45 -0.13 6.40
N PHE A 42 0.00 0.80 5.55
CA PHE A 42 1.43 1.03 5.35
C PHE A 42 2.13 1.53 6.62
N ALA A 43 1.47 2.38 7.41
CA ALA A 43 1.99 2.86 8.69
C ALA A 43 2.25 1.74 9.72
N GLU A 44 1.58 0.59 9.58
CA GLU A 44 1.77 -0.58 10.46
C GLU A 44 2.73 -1.63 9.84
N ALA A 45 3.47 -1.29 8.78
CA ALA A 45 4.45 -2.21 8.18
C ALA A 45 5.57 -2.59 9.16
N ASN A 46 6.40 -3.58 8.80
CA ASN A 46 7.50 -4.06 9.64
C ASN A 46 8.37 -2.91 10.21
N PRO A 47 8.67 -2.85 11.53
CA PRO A 47 9.47 -1.79 12.15
C PRO A 47 10.90 -1.64 11.61
N ALA A 48 11.45 -2.66 10.96
CA ALA A 48 12.75 -2.56 10.28
C ALA A 48 12.70 -1.69 9.01
N LEU A 49 11.50 -1.28 8.57
CA LEU A 49 11.33 -0.26 7.54
C LEU A 49 11.29 1.13 8.19
N VAL A 50 12.21 2.00 7.78
CA VAL A 50 12.32 3.38 8.21
C VAL A 50 11.71 4.30 7.15
N PHE A 51 10.70 5.07 7.56
CA PHE A 51 9.97 6.06 6.77
C PHE A 51 9.10 6.91 7.71
N ASP A 52 8.48 7.98 7.20
CA ASP A 52 7.56 8.83 7.94
C ASP A 52 6.22 8.09 8.20
N ARG A 53 6.09 7.48 9.39
CA ARG A 53 4.91 6.68 9.77
C ARG A 53 3.65 7.53 9.85
N ASP A 54 3.75 8.73 10.41
CA ASP A 54 2.61 9.62 10.64
C ASP A 54 1.99 10.06 9.31
N LYS A 55 2.83 10.42 8.32
CA LYS A 55 2.37 10.77 6.97
C LYS A 55 1.67 9.61 6.24
N THR A 56 2.00 8.36 6.58
CA THR A 56 1.43 7.16 5.92
C THR A 56 0.22 6.58 6.63
N ARG A 57 -0.24 7.22 7.70
CA ARG A 57 -1.37 6.75 8.49
C ARG A 57 -2.66 6.78 7.66
N GLY A 58 -3.28 5.61 7.50
CA GLY A 58 -4.46 5.45 6.66
C GLY A 58 -4.19 5.28 5.18
N TYR A 59 -2.95 5.00 4.79
CA TYR A 59 -2.56 4.78 3.39
C TYR A 59 -2.19 3.31 3.12
N ARG A 60 -2.29 2.94 1.84
CA ARG A 60 -1.84 1.66 1.27
C ARG A 60 -1.06 1.91 -0.02
N LEU A 61 -0.32 0.89 -0.50
CA LEU A 61 0.45 0.98 -1.74
C LEU A 61 -0.45 1.25 -2.96
N ASP A 62 -0.05 2.19 -3.82
CA ASP A 62 -0.70 2.41 -5.12
C ASP A 62 -0.18 1.42 -6.17
N VAL A 63 -0.58 0.17 -6.01
CA VAL A 63 -0.26 -0.94 -6.93
C VAL A 63 -1.50 -1.77 -7.21
N ALA A 64 -1.44 -2.58 -8.26
CA ALA A 64 -2.54 -3.48 -8.62
C ALA A 64 -2.93 -4.39 -7.45
N ALA A 65 -4.22 -4.62 -7.27
CA ALA A 65 -4.74 -5.46 -6.20
C ALA A 65 -4.13 -6.86 -6.25
N GLY A 66 -3.72 -7.39 -5.10
CA GLY A 66 -3.03 -8.68 -5.00
C GLY A 66 -1.52 -8.64 -5.25
N THR A 67 -0.96 -7.54 -5.75
CA THR A 67 0.50 -7.38 -5.90
C THR A 67 1.16 -6.82 -4.64
N ALA A 68 2.49 -6.73 -4.65
CA ALA A 68 3.30 -6.30 -3.51
C ALA A 68 4.60 -5.62 -3.96
N ILE A 69 5.19 -4.81 -3.07
CA ILE A 69 6.53 -4.24 -3.24
C ILE A 69 7.48 -4.92 -2.26
N ARG A 70 8.66 -5.30 -2.76
CA ARG A 70 9.74 -5.95 -2.00
C ARG A 70 10.89 -4.97 -1.75
N PHE A 71 11.42 -5.02 -0.53
CA PHE A 71 12.55 -4.25 -0.05
C PHE A 71 13.66 -5.20 0.40
N GLU A 72 14.79 -5.18 -0.29
CA GLU A 72 15.98 -5.95 0.10
C GLU A 72 16.68 -5.32 1.31
N PRO A 73 17.47 -6.08 2.09
CA PRO A 73 18.29 -5.53 3.18
C PRO A 73 19.16 -4.36 2.72
N GLY A 74 19.12 -3.23 3.42
CA GLY A 74 19.89 -2.02 3.11
C GLY A 74 19.35 -1.20 1.93
N GLN A 75 18.26 -1.62 1.28
CA GLN A 75 17.67 -0.90 0.16
C GLN A 75 16.83 0.28 0.65
N THR A 76 17.01 1.43 -0.01
CA THR A 76 16.07 2.56 0.04
C THR A 76 15.36 2.68 -1.29
N ARG A 77 14.04 2.87 -1.25
CA ARG A 77 13.21 3.04 -2.44
C ARG A 77 12.04 3.97 -2.16
N GLU A 78 11.76 4.85 -3.11
CA GLU A 78 10.54 5.65 -3.11
C GLU A 78 9.34 4.78 -3.50
N VAL A 79 8.25 4.90 -2.75
CA VAL A 79 6.96 4.26 -3.07
C VAL A 79 5.83 5.28 -3.09
N THR A 80 4.82 4.98 -3.90
CA THR A 80 3.59 5.78 -4.00
C THR A 80 2.49 5.13 -3.17
N LEU A 81 1.82 5.93 -2.36
CA LEU A 81 0.72 5.51 -1.51
C LEU A 81 -0.56 6.29 -1.83
N ILE A 82 -1.69 5.63 -1.62
CA ILE A 82 -3.04 6.19 -1.74
C ILE A 82 -3.83 5.93 -0.44
N PRO A 83 -4.77 6.80 -0.07
CA PRO A 83 -5.54 6.62 1.15
C PRO A 83 -6.48 5.42 1.04
N TYR A 84 -6.75 4.77 2.17
CA TYR A 84 -7.94 3.93 2.27
C TYR A 84 -9.19 4.76 2.04
N VAL A 85 -10.20 4.09 1.49
CA VAL A 85 -11.52 4.66 1.20
C VAL A 85 -12.59 3.82 1.92
N GLY A 86 -13.86 4.16 1.74
CA GLY A 86 -14.95 3.53 2.49
C GLY A 86 -15.05 4.12 3.89
N LYS A 87 -15.30 3.29 4.91
CA LYS A 87 -15.45 3.76 6.31
C LYS A 87 -14.14 4.17 6.98
N ARG A 88 -12.99 3.82 6.40
CA ARG A 88 -11.65 4.11 6.95
C ARG A 88 -11.49 3.62 8.39
N GLU A 89 -11.99 2.42 8.65
CA GLU A 89 -11.81 1.67 9.90
C GLU A 89 -10.71 0.61 9.70
N ILE A 90 -9.71 0.60 10.57
CA ILE A 90 -8.52 -0.26 10.47
C ILE A 90 -8.44 -1.16 11.71
N TYR A 91 -8.56 -2.47 11.50
CA TYR A 91 -8.48 -3.49 12.54
C TYR A 91 -7.46 -4.57 12.15
N GLY A 92 -6.75 -5.13 13.14
CA GLY A 92 -5.73 -6.16 12.94
C GLY A 92 -4.33 -5.55 12.76
N PHE A 93 -3.63 -5.90 11.68
CA PHE A 93 -2.27 -5.46 11.37
C PHE A 93 -1.30 -5.64 12.53
N ARG A 94 -0.77 -4.56 13.11
CA ARG A 94 0.08 -4.59 14.31
C ARG A 94 -0.69 -4.25 15.58
N GLY A 95 -1.96 -3.89 15.45
CA GLY A 95 -2.81 -3.47 16.55
C GLY A 95 -2.64 -1.99 16.92
N ASP A 96 -1.97 -1.20 16.08
CA ASP A 96 -1.62 0.19 16.42
C ASP A 96 -2.82 1.14 16.25
N VAL A 97 -3.82 0.75 15.44
CA VAL A 97 -5.00 1.59 15.13
C VAL A 97 -6.28 1.06 15.75
N MET A 98 -6.65 -0.18 15.43
CA MET A 98 -7.80 -0.90 16.00
C MET A 98 -9.12 -0.11 16.06
N GLY A 99 -9.42 0.66 15.03
CA GLY A 99 -10.61 1.52 15.01
C GLY A 99 -10.71 2.42 13.79
N ALA A 100 -11.64 3.38 13.85
CA ALA A 100 -11.77 4.44 12.87
C ALA A 100 -10.52 5.35 12.88
N LEU A 101 -10.10 5.81 11.70
CA LEU A 101 -9.07 6.84 11.62
C LEU A 101 -9.63 8.19 12.11
N GLU A 102 -8.88 8.86 12.99
CA GLU A 102 -9.26 10.18 13.48
C GLU A 102 -9.31 11.20 12.32
N GLY A 103 -10.37 12.01 12.28
CA GLY A 103 -10.62 12.99 11.21
C GLY A 103 -11.76 12.64 10.25
N ASP A 104 -12.31 11.42 10.31
CA ASP A 104 -13.54 11.02 9.61
C ASP A 104 -14.77 10.96 10.53
N ALA A 105 -14.75 11.75 11.62
CA ALA A 105 -15.96 12.06 12.37
C ALA A 105 -16.84 12.91 11.44
N LYS A 106 -17.83 12.24 10.85
CA LYS A 106 -18.89 12.87 10.08
C LYS A 106 -19.69 13.86 10.94
#